data_AF-A0A1Q4G469-F1
#
_entry.id   AF-A0A1Q4G469-F1
#
_cell.length_a   1.000
_cell.length_b   1.000
_cell.length_c   1.000
_cell.angle_alpha   90.00
_cell.angle_beta   90.00
_cell.angle_gamma   90.00
#
_symmetry.space_group_name_H-M   'P 1'
#
loop_
_entity.id
_entity.type
_entity.pdbx_description
1 polymer ?
#
loop_
_entity_poly.entity_id
_entity_poly.type
_entity_poly.pdbx_seq_one_letter_code
_entity_poly.pdbx_strand_id
1 'polypeptide(L)'
;MRKESKSTSFIKKILGLISLILMVTNSKAQQVTHYFPNGKDKAKTISGQYGGNSGICLFEDGRFLLYGYATSVFGSYVFEKDYLLFYPDEAPLFQLYGRHKPNFTDSTCINLAGFEEGKTYVQFDNDSTHRVFNDKANCFSPPFVHQESKPVQSLKFIVQNQLMEHDSTYQVFQYSNEEKFNDFIAVYNRPQRARQHFSAFLYLAEGNKLAIRLSNYGGERGFLRENQDGSNQEHWHEILTMKKDYDRANYIDPLAIFSNAYYTLFYPDLEQYVLDTVNNRYVSKFASDNEAYFAGNPEQDDRYLNKYIRQNLLLLKDEQFDPSKLSITSLFFSRCEESEKPDHDENGSQQ
;
A
#
# COMPACT_ATOMS: atom_id res chain seq x y z
N MET A 1 -91.20 33.68 16.33
CA MET A 1 -91.48 33.11 17.67
C MET A 1 -90.55 31.91 17.85
N ARG A 2 -89.54 31.99 18.74
CA ARG A 2 -89.47 31.25 20.03
C ARG A 2 -89.74 29.73 19.86
N LYS A 3 -88.95 28.78 20.35
CA LYS A 3 -87.79 28.75 21.27
C LYS A 3 -87.43 27.25 21.46
N GLU A 4 -86.16 26.98 21.78
CA GLU A 4 -85.67 25.87 22.65
C GLU A 4 -85.93 24.42 22.15
N SER A 5 -85.16 23.37 22.48
CA SER A 5 -84.59 23.00 23.77
C SER A 5 -83.69 21.76 23.65
N LYS A 6 -82.55 21.78 24.37
CA LYS A 6 -81.93 20.75 25.23
C LYS A 6 -82.09 19.24 24.87
N SER A 7 -80.98 18.51 24.72
CA SER A 7 -80.23 17.79 25.78
C SER A 7 -80.68 16.33 25.98
N THR A 8 -79.75 15.38 25.81
CA THR A 8 -79.42 14.20 26.64
C THR A 8 -78.59 13.23 25.75
N SER A 9 -77.27 13.07 25.94
CA SER A 9 -76.61 12.18 26.89
C SER A 9 -77.29 10.81 27.02
N PHE A 10 -76.65 9.73 26.54
CA PHE A 10 -76.24 8.58 27.37
C PHE A 10 -75.55 7.45 26.55
N ILE A 11 -74.38 7.05 27.05
CA ILE A 11 -73.74 5.71 26.98
C ILE A 11 -73.10 5.26 25.64
N LYS A 12 -71.75 5.32 25.59
CA LYS A 12 -70.89 4.13 25.75
C LYS A 12 -69.45 4.54 26.05
N LYS A 13 -69.00 4.12 27.25
CA LYS A 13 -67.60 4.03 27.67
C LYS A 13 -66.85 3.06 26.74
N ILE A 14 -65.58 3.33 26.45
CA ILE A 14 -64.45 2.44 26.74
C ILE A 14 -63.16 3.28 26.67
N LEU A 15 -62.46 3.29 27.81
CA LEU A 15 -61.10 3.75 27.98
C LEU A 15 -60.16 2.85 27.17
N GLY A 16 -59.15 3.43 26.54
CA GLY A 16 -58.08 2.71 25.85
C GLY A 16 -56.89 3.62 25.63
N LEU A 17 -56.17 3.88 26.72
CA LEU A 17 -54.93 4.63 26.83
C LEU A 17 -53.88 4.20 25.78
N ILE A 18 -53.58 5.04 24.80
CA ILE A 18 -52.27 4.99 24.10
C ILE A 18 -51.61 6.33 24.35
N SER A 19 -50.79 6.32 25.39
CA SER A 19 -49.79 7.34 25.68
C SER A 19 -48.80 7.34 24.52
N LEU A 20 -48.95 8.28 23.59
CA LEU A 20 -47.93 8.57 22.58
C LEU A 20 -46.80 9.29 23.32
N ILE A 21 -45.91 8.50 23.94
CA ILE A 21 -44.59 8.96 24.34
C ILE A 21 -43.89 9.32 23.03
N LEU A 22 -43.92 10.62 22.69
CA LEU A 22 -42.92 11.22 21.83
C LEU A 22 -41.56 10.99 22.52
N MET A 23 -40.94 9.84 22.25
CA MET A 23 -39.50 9.70 22.36
C MET A 23 -38.92 10.64 21.30
N VAL A 24 -38.81 11.92 21.65
CA VAL A 24 -37.82 12.79 21.06
C VAL A 24 -36.49 12.16 21.46
N THR A 25 -35.98 11.27 20.61
CA THR A 25 -34.57 10.91 20.63
C THR A 25 -33.84 12.22 20.37
N ASN A 26 -33.40 12.86 21.45
CA ASN A 26 -32.38 13.89 21.40
C ASN A 26 -31.12 13.21 20.86
N SER A 27 -31.05 13.07 19.54
CA SER A 27 -29.79 12.96 18.83
C SER A 27 -29.13 14.31 19.06
N LYS A 28 -28.44 14.48 20.19
CA LYS A 28 -27.50 15.58 20.37
C LYS A 28 -26.47 15.38 19.28
N ALA A 29 -26.62 16.13 18.19
CA ALA A 29 -25.53 16.34 17.25
C ALA A 29 -24.34 16.78 18.11
N GLN A 30 -23.29 15.96 18.13
CA GLN A 30 -22.09 16.24 18.90
C GLN A 30 -21.58 17.60 18.42
N GLN A 31 -21.58 18.61 19.29
CA GLN A 31 -21.18 19.97 18.93
C GLN A 31 -19.65 19.96 18.78
N VAL A 32 -19.19 19.63 17.57
CA VAL A 32 -17.77 19.59 17.22
C VAL A 32 -17.23 21.02 17.23
N THR A 33 -16.39 21.34 18.21
CA THR A 33 -15.71 22.65 18.24
C THR A 33 -14.45 22.55 17.42
N HIS A 34 -14.46 23.09 16.20
CA HIS A 34 -13.29 23.13 15.34
C HIS A 34 -12.13 23.86 16.04
N TYR A 35 -10.92 23.32 15.88
CA TYR A 35 -9.70 23.88 16.43
C TYR A 35 -8.82 24.43 15.32
N PHE A 36 -8.53 25.72 15.39
CA PHE A 36 -7.70 26.42 14.41
C PHE A 36 -6.37 26.83 15.04
N PRO A 37 -5.27 26.13 14.75
CA PRO A 37 -3.97 26.47 15.28
C PRO A 37 -3.46 27.76 14.63
N ASN A 38 -3.09 28.73 15.46
CA ASN A 38 -2.70 30.08 15.03
C ASN A 38 -1.26 30.41 15.46
N GLY A 39 -0.65 31.36 14.75
CA GLY A 39 0.70 31.84 15.05
C GLY A 39 1.82 31.05 14.36
N LYS A 40 3.06 31.43 14.67
CA LYS A 40 4.27 30.86 14.04
C LYS A 40 4.53 29.41 14.44
N ASP A 41 4.08 29.01 15.63
CA ASP A 41 4.29 27.67 16.19
C ASP A 41 3.10 26.72 15.98
N LYS A 42 2.23 27.01 15.00
CA LYS A 42 1.01 26.22 14.74
C LYS A 42 1.27 24.74 14.45
N ALA A 43 2.41 24.39 13.85
CA ALA A 43 2.80 22.98 13.64
C ALA A 43 3.13 22.28 14.96
N LYS A 44 3.86 22.96 15.86
CA LYS A 44 4.20 22.47 17.20
C LYS A 44 2.97 22.28 18.10
N THR A 45 1.94 23.11 17.94
CA THR A 45 0.70 22.94 18.73
C THR A 45 -0.06 21.67 18.38
N ILE A 46 0.07 21.18 17.14
CA ILE A 46 -0.69 20.04 16.63
C ILE A 46 0.17 18.79 16.45
N SER A 47 1.49 18.89 16.58
CA SER A 47 2.39 17.74 16.44
C SER A 47 2.10 16.68 17.50
N GLY A 48 2.28 15.41 17.13
CA GLY A 48 2.06 14.27 18.00
C GLY A 48 1.35 13.13 17.31
N GLN A 49 1.11 12.07 18.07
CA GLN A 49 0.40 10.87 17.63
C GLN A 49 -1.09 11.02 17.86
N TYR A 50 -1.88 10.71 16.84
CA TYR A 50 -3.32 10.66 16.89
C TYR A 50 -3.78 9.24 16.56
N GLY A 51 -4.46 8.59 17.51
CA GLY A 51 -4.87 7.19 17.41
C GLY A 51 -3.86 6.22 18.04
N GLY A 52 -4.32 4.98 18.28
CA GLY A 52 -3.54 3.90 18.89
C GLY A 52 -2.92 3.01 17.82
N ASN A 53 -3.43 1.79 17.64
CA ASN A 53 -2.94 0.79 16.66
C ASN A 53 -3.04 1.24 15.19
N SER A 54 -3.86 2.25 14.91
CA SER A 54 -3.93 2.94 13.63
C SER A 54 -4.18 4.41 13.89
N GLY A 55 -3.69 5.25 12.99
CA GLY A 55 -3.69 6.68 13.25
C GLY A 55 -2.80 7.45 12.30
N ILE A 56 -2.48 8.67 12.75
CA ILE A 56 -1.60 9.57 12.06
C ILE A 56 -0.69 10.28 13.06
N CYS A 57 0.59 10.37 12.73
CA CYS A 57 1.54 11.20 13.44
C CYS A 57 1.76 12.49 12.65
N LEU A 58 1.68 13.64 13.32
CA LEU A 58 2.05 14.94 12.77
C LEU A 58 3.40 15.38 13.34
N PHE A 59 4.34 15.72 12.47
CA PHE A 59 5.66 16.21 12.86
C PHE A 59 5.73 17.75 12.75
N GLU A 60 6.61 18.37 13.55
CA GLU A 60 6.74 19.83 13.61
C GLU A 60 7.25 20.46 12.30
N ASP A 61 7.93 19.66 11.46
CA ASP A 61 8.50 20.07 10.17
C ASP A 61 7.51 19.98 9.00
N GLY A 62 6.23 19.76 9.27
CA GLY A 62 5.21 19.63 8.22
C GLY A 62 5.18 18.26 7.57
N ARG A 63 5.81 17.24 8.17
CA ARG A 63 5.74 15.84 7.70
C ARG A 63 4.67 15.07 8.47
N PHE A 64 4.18 13.98 7.91
CA PHE A 64 3.29 13.05 8.63
C PHE A 64 3.68 11.59 8.41
N LEU A 65 3.16 10.72 9.28
CA LEU A 65 3.14 9.27 9.12
C LEU A 65 1.70 8.78 9.33
N LEU A 66 1.07 8.26 8.27
CA LEU A 66 -0.19 7.54 8.35
C LEU A 66 0.12 6.06 8.56
N TYR A 67 -0.49 5.44 9.58
CA TYR A 67 -0.16 4.08 9.96
C TYR A 67 -1.37 3.25 10.39
N GLY A 68 -1.23 1.94 10.30
CA GLY A 68 -2.25 0.96 10.68
C GLY A 68 -1.77 -0.44 10.36
N TYR A 69 -2.69 -1.42 10.39
CA TYR A 69 -2.36 -2.80 10.05
C TYR A 69 -1.71 -2.86 8.65
N ALA A 70 -0.45 -3.31 8.61
CA ALA A 70 0.39 -3.40 7.41
C ALA A 70 0.52 -2.10 6.59
N THR A 71 0.27 -0.93 7.19
CA THR A 71 0.33 0.37 6.49
C THR A 71 1.30 1.30 7.21
N SER A 72 2.24 1.88 6.46
CA SER A 72 3.11 2.97 6.91
C SER A 72 3.40 3.88 5.71
N VAL A 73 2.82 5.07 5.73
CA VAL A 73 2.89 6.03 4.63
C VAL A 73 3.34 7.38 5.17
N PHE A 74 4.54 7.78 4.80
CA PHE A 74 5.06 9.12 5.05
C PHE A 74 4.55 10.10 4.00
N GLY A 75 4.60 11.39 4.32
CA GLY A 75 4.28 12.46 3.41
C GLY A 75 4.46 13.83 4.03
N SER A 76 3.96 14.85 3.34
CA SER A 76 3.91 16.23 3.84
C SER A 76 2.47 16.70 4.07
N TYR A 77 2.32 17.66 4.97
CA TYR A 77 1.05 18.34 5.18
C TYR A 77 1.24 19.85 5.18
N VAL A 78 0.21 20.56 4.73
CA VAL A 78 0.16 22.02 4.74
C VAL A 78 -1.14 22.50 5.35
N PHE A 79 -1.10 23.72 5.90
CA PHE A 79 -2.30 24.40 6.38
C PHE A 79 -2.98 25.12 5.23
N GLU A 80 -4.25 24.82 5.01
CA GLU A 80 -5.11 25.52 4.05
C GLU A 80 -6.31 26.10 4.82
N LYS A 81 -6.21 27.39 5.16
CA LYS A 81 -7.17 28.11 6.01
C LYS A 81 -7.41 27.37 7.34
N ASP A 82 -8.52 26.65 7.39
CA ASP A 82 -9.16 26.04 8.56
C ASP A 82 -8.97 24.52 8.58
N TYR A 83 -8.23 23.96 7.62
CA TYR A 83 -7.99 22.54 7.49
C TYR A 83 -6.53 22.24 7.07
N LEU A 84 -6.19 20.96 7.09
CA LEU A 84 -4.91 20.41 6.69
C LEU A 84 -5.07 19.67 5.36
N LEU A 85 -4.13 19.86 4.45
CA LEU A 85 -4.00 19.09 3.22
C LEU A 85 -2.78 18.17 3.36
N PHE A 86 -2.96 16.90 3.01
CA PHE A 86 -1.94 15.87 3.12
C PHE A 86 -1.56 15.34 1.74
N TYR A 87 -0.25 15.25 1.53
CA TYR A 87 0.38 14.76 0.31
C TYR A 87 1.30 13.59 0.71
N PRO A 88 0.79 12.35 0.69
CA PRO A 88 1.62 11.16 0.82
C PRO A 88 2.78 11.16 -0.17
N ASP A 89 3.93 10.63 0.25
CA ASP A 89 5.02 10.40 -0.67
C ASP A 89 4.66 9.19 -1.57
N GLU A 90 4.82 9.34 -2.87
CA GLU A 90 4.38 8.35 -3.88
C GLU A 90 5.57 7.66 -4.54
N ALA A 91 5.51 6.32 -4.61
CA ALA A 91 6.44 5.54 -5.42
C ALA A 91 6.03 5.56 -6.89
N PRO A 92 7.00 5.53 -7.83
CA PRO A 92 6.69 5.32 -9.24
C PRO A 92 5.87 4.03 -9.42
N LEU A 93 4.88 4.07 -10.31
CA LEU A 93 4.00 2.93 -10.58
C LEU A 93 4.77 1.67 -10.96
N PHE A 94 5.82 1.86 -11.75
CA PHE A 94 6.83 0.85 -12.01
C PHE A 94 8.22 1.37 -11.68
N GLN A 95 9.03 0.51 -11.10
CA GLN A 95 10.47 0.71 -10.96
C GLN A 95 11.18 -0.46 -11.61
N LEU A 96 12.20 -0.18 -12.41
CA LEU A 96 13.08 -1.18 -13.00
C LEU A 96 14.49 -0.97 -12.45
N TYR A 97 15.12 -2.08 -12.07
CA TYR A 97 16.50 -2.13 -11.65
C TYR A 97 17.22 -3.19 -12.48
N GLY A 98 18.38 -2.84 -13.03
CA GLY A 98 19.18 -3.72 -13.89
C GLY A 98 20.56 -3.98 -13.31
N ARG A 99 21.11 -5.15 -13.60
CA ARG A 99 22.52 -5.46 -13.36
C ARG A 99 23.09 -6.32 -14.48
N HIS A 100 24.42 -6.36 -14.54
CA HIS A 100 25.13 -7.36 -15.31
C HIS A 100 25.43 -8.56 -14.43
N LYS A 101 25.06 -9.74 -14.94
CA LYS A 101 25.43 -11.06 -14.45
C LYS A 101 26.49 -11.64 -15.41
N PRO A 102 27.80 -11.55 -15.07
CA PRO A 102 28.88 -11.82 -16.03
C PRO A 102 28.86 -13.22 -16.66
N ASN A 103 28.39 -14.21 -15.91
CA ASN A 103 28.40 -15.62 -16.33
C ASN A 103 27.09 -16.06 -17.04
N PHE A 104 26.25 -15.11 -17.50
CA PHE A 104 24.91 -15.41 -18.00
C PHE A 104 24.51 -14.46 -19.15
N THR A 105 25.21 -14.51 -20.28
CA THR A 105 25.11 -13.46 -21.31
C THR A 105 24.11 -13.73 -22.43
N ASP A 106 23.60 -14.95 -22.54
CA ASP A 106 22.75 -15.44 -23.62
C ASP A 106 21.25 -15.41 -23.31
N SER A 107 20.87 -15.06 -22.08
CA SER A 107 19.48 -14.96 -21.64
C SER A 107 19.26 -13.76 -20.72
N THR A 108 18.00 -13.42 -20.48
CA THR A 108 17.62 -12.36 -19.53
C THR A 108 16.72 -12.92 -18.45
N CYS A 109 17.04 -12.64 -17.18
CA CYS A 109 16.16 -12.92 -16.05
C CYS A 109 15.47 -11.63 -15.58
N ILE A 110 14.21 -11.73 -15.20
CA ILE A 110 13.45 -10.64 -14.59
C ILE A 110 12.61 -11.16 -13.43
N ASN A 111 12.84 -10.62 -12.23
CA ASN A 111 11.93 -10.78 -11.11
C ASN A 111 10.83 -9.72 -11.18
N LEU A 112 9.56 -10.13 -11.14
CA LEU A 112 8.37 -9.29 -11.29
C LEU A 112 7.67 -9.15 -9.93
N ALA A 113 8.22 -8.31 -9.05
CA ALA A 113 7.75 -8.11 -7.69
C ALA A 113 6.50 -7.21 -7.61
N GLY A 114 5.47 -7.65 -6.88
CA GLY A 114 4.22 -6.91 -6.66
C GLY A 114 3.21 -7.02 -7.81
N PHE A 115 3.59 -7.59 -8.96
CA PHE A 115 2.75 -7.69 -10.15
C PHE A 115 1.49 -8.53 -9.93
N GLU A 116 1.49 -9.45 -8.96
CA GLU A 116 0.36 -10.26 -8.52
C GLU A 116 -0.79 -9.43 -7.95
N GLU A 117 -0.52 -8.20 -7.49
CA GLU A 117 -1.54 -7.33 -6.92
C GLU A 117 -2.36 -6.59 -7.99
N GLY A 118 -1.96 -6.62 -9.26
CA GLY A 118 -2.53 -5.77 -10.32
C GLY A 118 -2.93 -6.50 -11.60
N LYS A 119 -3.58 -5.76 -12.50
CA LYS A 119 -3.80 -6.18 -13.90
C LYS A 119 -2.66 -5.61 -14.75
N THR A 120 -1.55 -6.33 -14.71
CA THR A 120 -0.28 -5.92 -15.30
C THR A 120 0.12 -6.85 -16.44
N TYR A 121 0.86 -6.28 -17.38
CA TYR A 121 1.34 -6.97 -18.56
C TYR A 121 2.78 -6.56 -18.86
N VAL A 122 3.51 -7.46 -19.49
CA VAL A 122 4.89 -7.24 -19.91
C VAL A 122 5.03 -7.61 -21.38
N GLN A 123 5.75 -6.80 -22.13
CA GLN A 123 6.21 -7.11 -23.48
C GLN A 123 7.73 -7.13 -23.48
N PHE A 124 8.29 -8.20 -24.01
CA PHE A 124 9.72 -8.34 -24.29
C PHE A 124 9.96 -8.02 -25.76
N ASP A 125 10.87 -7.10 -26.05
CA ASP A 125 11.15 -6.63 -27.40
C ASP A 125 9.85 -6.22 -28.16
N ASN A 126 9.69 -6.69 -29.40
CA ASN A 126 8.48 -6.53 -30.21
C ASN A 126 7.63 -7.82 -30.23
N ASP A 127 7.82 -8.71 -29.25
CA ASP A 127 7.09 -9.98 -29.16
C ASP A 127 5.66 -9.75 -28.61
N SER A 128 4.91 -10.83 -28.39
CA SER A 128 3.56 -10.74 -27.84
C SER A 128 3.54 -10.08 -26.45
N THR A 129 2.48 -9.35 -26.14
CA THR A 129 2.28 -8.83 -24.78
C THR A 129 1.69 -9.93 -23.90
N HIS A 130 2.37 -10.23 -22.80
CA HIS A 130 1.94 -11.26 -21.85
C HIS A 130 1.33 -10.62 -20.62
N ARG A 131 0.21 -11.17 -20.18
CA ARG A 131 -0.26 -10.90 -18.82
C ARG A 131 0.72 -11.49 -17.82
N VAL A 132 1.06 -10.80 -16.74
CA VAL A 132 2.03 -11.34 -15.78
C VAL A 132 1.43 -12.52 -15.00
N PHE A 133 0.29 -12.31 -14.34
CA PHE A 133 -0.45 -13.36 -13.63
C PHE A 133 -1.83 -13.57 -14.25
N ASN A 134 -2.32 -14.81 -14.30
CA ASN A 134 -3.70 -15.07 -14.70
C ASN A 134 -4.73 -14.44 -13.74
N ASP A 135 -5.97 -14.27 -14.21
CA ASP A 135 -7.07 -13.87 -13.32
C ASP A 135 -7.20 -14.84 -12.15
N LYS A 136 -7.45 -14.28 -10.95
CA LYS A 136 -7.65 -15.01 -9.70
C LYS A 136 -6.46 -15.91 -9.30
N ALA A 137 -5.26 -15.56 -9.74
CA ALA A 137 -4.01 -16.11 -9.21
C ALA A 137 -3.95 -15.95 -7.68
N ASN A 138 -4.00 -17.06 -6.94
CA ASN A 138 -3.98 -17.06 -5.46
C ASN A 138 -3.05 -18.13 -4.86
N CYS A 139 -2.39 -18.94 -5.70
CA CYS A 139 -1.48 -20.02 -5.30
C CYS A 139 -0.06 -19.78 -5.85
N PHE A 140 0.56 -18.65 -5.48
CA PHE A 140 1.93 -18.32 -5.84
C PHE A 140 2.70 -17.82 -4.63
N SER A 141 4.01 -18.07 -4.58
CA SER A 141 4.90 -17.52 -3.57
C SER A 141 6.11 -16.88 -4.26
N PRO A 142 6.51 -15.67 -3.86
CA PRO A 142 7.66 -15.00 -4.45
C PRO A 142 8.96 -15.78 -4.15
N PRO A 143 10.03 -15.58 -4.93
CA PRO A 143 10.16 -14.60 -6.03
C PRO A 143 9.50 -15.05 -7.34
N PHE A 144 9.10 -14.08 -8.17
CA PHE A 144 8.41 -14.32 -9.45
C PHE A 144 9.34 -14.04 -10.61
N VAL A 145 10.19 -15.03 -10.92
CA VAL A 145 11.26 -14.90 -11.90
C VAL A 145 10.84 -15.49 -13.24
N HIS A 146 10.87 -14.66 -14.28
CA HIS A 146 10.74 -15.08 -15.67
C HIS A 146 12.11 -15.04 -16.37
N GLN A 147 12.35 -15.99 -17.27
CA GLN A 147 13.59 -16.07 -18.03
C GLN A 147 13.29 -16.08 -19.53
N GLU A 148 13.80 -15.07 -20.22
CA GLU A 148 13.87 -15.02 -21.68
C GLU A 148 15.07 -15.81 -22.18
N SER A 149 14.89 -16.60 -23.25
CA SER A 149 15.94 -17.44 -23.85
C SER A 149 16.97 -16.66 -24.66
N LYS A 150 16.79 -15.34 -24.79
CA LYS A 150 17.65 -14.41 -25.51
C LYS A 150 17.89 -13.14 -24.69
N PRO A 151 18.95 -12.36 -24.97
CA PRO A 151 19.13 -11.04 -24.37
C PRO A 151 18.04 -10.07 -24.86
N VAL A 152 17.30 -9.48 -23.92
CA VAL A 152 16.22 -8.52 -24.21
C VAL A 152 16.80 -7.15 -24.55
N GLN A 153 16.31 -6.53 -25.62
CA GLN A 153 16.69 -5.19 -26.06
C GLN A 153 15.72 -4.10 -25.55
N SER A 154 14.45 -4.44 -25.34
CA SER A 154 13.49 -3.51 -24.75
C SER A 154 12.45 -4.22 -23.89
N LEU A 155 11.96 -3.52 -22.87
CA LEU A 155 10.85 -3.96 -22.02
C LEU A 155 9.73 -2.94 -22.11
N LYS A 156 8.48 -3.40 -22.23
CA LYS A 156 7.31 -2.58 -21.89
C LYS A 156 6.56 -3.16 -20.71
N PHE A 157 6.22 -2.29 -19.77
CA PHE A 157 5.31 -2.57 -18.67
C PHE A 157 4.00 -1.85 -18.92
N ILE A 158 2.90 -2.60 -18.85
CA ILE A 158 1.56 -2.08 -19.11
C ILE A 158 0.70 -2.37 -17.89
N VAL A 159 -0.12 -1.41 -17.51
CA VAL A 159 -1.07 -1.55 -16.40
C VAL A 159 -2.41 -0.98 -16.80
N GLN A 160 -3.46 -1.74 -16.52
CA GLN A 160 -4.82 -1.25 -16.64
C GLN A 160 -5.15 -0.36 -15.42
N ASN A 161 -5.69 0.83 -15.64
CA ASN A 161 -6.14 1.68 -14.56
C ASN A 161 -7.24 0.97 -13.73
N GLN A 162 -7.10 0.94 -12.41
CA GLN A 162 -8.02 0.26 -11.51
C GLN A 162 -8.73 1.19 -10.53
N LEU A 163 -8.46 2.50 -10.60
CA LEU A 163 -9.02 3.47 -9.64
C LEU A 163 -10.51 3.75 -9.87
N MET A 164 -11.04 3.44 -11.06
CA MET A 164 -12.44 3.61 -11.43
C MET A 164 -12.93 2.30 -12.06
N GLU A 165 -14.03 1.74 -11.55
CA GLU A 165 -14.57 0.42 -11.98
C GLU A 165 -14.90 0.32 -13.49
N HIS A 166 -14.90 1.45 -14.20
CA HIS A 166 -15.18 1.54 -15.63
C HIS A 166 -14.05 2.16 -16.47
N ASP A 167 -12.90 2.46 -15.86
CA ASP A 167 -11.75 2.97 -16.60
C ASP A 167 -10.94 1.82 -17.17
N SER A 168 -11.10 1.59 -18.48
CA SER A 168 -10.34 0.60 -19.23
C SER A 168 -9.07 1.17 -19.86
N THR A 169 -8.63 2.37 -19.46
CA THR A 169 -7.38 2.96 -19.95
C THR A 169 -6.17 2.16 -19.48
N TYR A 170 -5.15 2.14 -20.32
CA TYR A 170 -3.88 1.52 -20.05
C TYR A 170 -2.80 2.59 -20.00
N GLN A 171 -1.83 2.41 -19.12
CA GLN A 171 -0.59 3.16 -19.14
C GLN A 171 0.53 2.25 -19.59
N VAL A 172 1.36 2.72 -20.52
CA VAL A 172 2.46 1.97 -21.11
C VAL A 172 3.78 2.65 -20.74
N PHE A 173 4.68 1.89 -20.13
CA PHE A 173 6.02 2.32 -19.74
C PHE A 173 7.05 1.53 -20.53
N GLN A 174 8.02 2.19 -21.14
CA GLN A 174 9.06 1.54 -21.94
C GLN A 174 10.46 1.76 -21.36
N TYR A 175 11.28 0.73 -21.50
CA TYR A 175 12.72 0.74 -21.26
C TYR A 175 13.47 0.26 -22.51
N SER A 176 14.56 0.95 -22.85
CA SER A 176 15.53 0.50 -23.86
C SER A 176 16.80 0.02 -23.16
N ASN A 177 17.22 -1.22 -23.43
CA ASN A 177 18.33 -1.87 -22.76
C ASN A 177 19.69 -1.58 -23.42
N GLU A 178 20.03 -0.31 -23.57
CA GLU A 178 21.27 0.13 -24.24
C GLU A 178 22.52 -0.35 -23.50
N GLU A 179 22.45 -0.43 -22.17
CA GLU A 179 23.55 -0.88 -21.33
C GLU A 179 23.77 -2.40 -21.38
N LYS A 180 22.83 -3.17 -21.93
CA LYS A 180 22.86 -4.65 -22.02
C LYS A 180 22.81 -5.35 -20.66
N PHE A 181 21.97 -4.87 -19.75
CA PHE A 181 21.65 -5.62 -18.53
C PHE A 181 20.94 -6.93 -18.87
N ASN A 182 21.14 -7.96 -18.06
CA ASN A 182 20.64 -9.33 -18.31
C ASN A 182 19.97 -9.96 -17.08
N ASP A 183 19.88 -9.20 -15.99
CA ASP A 183 19.27 -9.61 -14.74
C ASP A 183 18.57 -8.36 -14.18
N PHE A 184 17.26 -8.47 -14.01
CA PHE A 184 16.39 -7.35 -13.67
C PHE A 184 15.51 -7.65 -12.45
N ILE A 185 15.22 -6.60 -11.69
CA ILE A 185 14.12 -6.56 -10.74
C ILE A 185 13.17 -5.46 -11.20
N ALA A 186 11.96 -5.84 -11.58
CA ALA A 186 10.86 -4.94 -11.85
C ALA A 186 9.90 -4.96 -10.66
N VAL A 187 9.57 -3.79 -10.14
CA VAL A 187 8.63 -3.58 -9.03
C VAL A 187 7.40 -2.89 -9.58
N TYR A 188 6.22 -3.46 -9.32
CA TYR A 188 4.94 -2.79 -9.52
C TYR A 188 4.41 -2.30 -8.17
N ASN A 189 4.25 -1.00 -8.03
CA ASN A 189 3.67 -0.38 -6.84
C ASN A 189 2.18 -0.14 -7.08
N ARG A 190 1.34 -1.09 -6.64
CA ARG A 190 -0.12 -0.95 -6.79
C ARG A 190 -0.60 0.37 -6.16
N PRO A 191 -1.42 1.17 -6.86
CA PRO A 191 -2.06 2.33 -6.26
C PRO A 191 -2.87 1.95 -5.02
N GLN A 192 -2.58 2.58 -3.89
CA GLN A 192 -3.25 2.35 -2.62
C GLN A 192 -3.98 3.59 -2.16
N ARG A 193 -5.17 3.42 -1.57
CA ARG A 193 -5.95 4.53 -0.99
C ARG A 193 -5.15 5.34 0.05
N ALA A 194 -4.27 4.68 0.80
CA ALA A 194 -3.43 5.32 1.81
C ALA A 194 -2.41 6.32 1.24
N ARG A 195 -2.12 6.23 -0.07
CA ARG A 195 -1.19 7.12 -0.78
C ARG A 195 -1.89 8.21 -1.59
N GLN A 196 -3.22 8.29 -1.56
CA GLN A 196 -3.96 9.37 -2.20
C GLN A 196 -3.93 10.63 -1.35
N HIS A 197 -3.90 11.81 -1.97
CA HIS A 197 -4.06 13.07 -1.26
C HIS A 197 -5.37 13.09 -0.45
N PHE A 198 -5.29 13.59 0.78
CA PHE A 198 -6.44 13.68 1.67
C PHE A 198 -6.41 14.98 2.46
N SER A 199 -7.50 15.26 3.16
CA SER A 199 -7.62 16.43 4.01
C SER A 199 -8.01 16.02 5.42
N ALA A 200 -7.75 16.90 6.37
CA ALA A 200 -8.25 16.75 7.72
C ALA A 200 -8.63 18.08 8.34
N PHE A 201 -9.50 18.04 9.35
CA PHE A 201 -9.66 19.17 10.24
C PHE A 201 -9.45 18.72 11.69
N LEU A 202 -9.04 19.68 12.51
CA LEU A 202 -8.84 19.50 13.93
C LEU A 202 -10.08 19.97 14.69
N TYR A 203 -10.36 19.32 15.81
CA TYR A 203 -11.43 19.72 16.71
C TYR A 203 -11.13 19.30 18.15
N LEU A 204 -11.81 19.93 19.09
CA LEU A 204 -11.77 19.54 20.49
C LEU A 204 -12.90 18.55 20.77
N ALA A 205 -12.51 17.34 21.18
CA ALA A 205 -13.41 16.31 21.68
C ALA A 205 -13.72 16.54 23.18
N GLU A 206 -14.54 15.65 23.76
CA GLU A 206 -14.85 15.69 25.20
C GLU A 206 -13.58 15.73 26.06
N GLY A 207 -13.60 16.58 27.09
CA GLY A 207 -12.43 16.82 27.94
C GLY A 207 -11.35 17.71 27.31
N ASN A 208 -11.69 18.52 26.29
CA ASN A 208 -10.76 19.40 25.57
C ASN A 208 -9.57 18.67 24.92
N LYS A 209 -9.76 17.38 24.59
CA LYS A 209 -8.73 16.59 23.90
C LYS A 209 -8.73 16.93 22.42
N LEU A 210 -7.56 17.25 21.89
CA LEU A 210 -7.39 17.50 20.47
C LEU A 210 -7.63 16.22 19.68
N ALA A 211 -8.36 16.33 18.58
CA ALA A 211 -8.70 15.22 17.69
C ALA A 211 -8.54 15.67 16.24
N ILE A 212 -8.27 14.70 15.35
CA ILE A 212 -8.13 14.92 13.92
C ILE A 212 -9.09 14.01 13.15
N ARG A 213 -9.93 14.60 12.29
CA ARG A 213 -10.80 13.82 11.39
C ARG A 213 -10.23 13.87 9.99
N LEU A 214 -9.82 12.71 9.46
CA LEU A 214 -9.31 12.57 8.09
C LEU A 214 -10.47 12.34 7.12
N SER A 215 -10.31 12.75 5.87
CA SER A 215 -11.29 12.48 4.81
C SER A 215 -11.24 11.05 4.29
N ASN A 216 -10.15 10.30 4.54
CA ASN A 216 -9.92 8.96 4.02
C ASN A 216 -10.00 7.83 5.08
N TYR A 217 -9.69 8.10 6.34
CA TYR A 217 -9.66 7.10 7.44
C TYR A 217 -10.22 7.66 8.76
N GLY A 218 -10.42 6.78 9.76
CA GLY A 218 -10.79 7.16 11.14
C GLY A 218 -12.29 7.39 11.41
N GLY A 219 -13.13 7.36 10.36
CA GLY A 219 -14.58 7.51 10.49
C GLY A 219 -14.99 8.88 11.06
N GLU A 220 -16.26 9.01 11.46
CA GLU A 220 -16.82 10.29 11.90
C GLU A 220 -16.16 10.86 13.17
N ARG A 221 -15.65 9.97 14.03
CA ARG A 221 -15.02 10.31 15.32
C ARG A 221 -13.52 10.60 15.24
N GLY A 222 -12.91 10.48 14.06
CA GLY A 222 -11.49 10.75 13.87
C GLY A 222 -10.56 10.01 14.83
N PHE A 223 -9.35 10.54 14.99
CA PHE A 223 -8.33 10.04 15.90
C PHE A 223 -8.07 11.04 17.01
N LEU A 224 -8.13 10.59 18.26
CA LEU A 224 -7.77 11.41 19.43
C LEU A 224 -6.26 11.49 19.56
N ARG A 225 -5.75 12.67 19.92
CA ARG A 225 -4.33 12.83 20.27
C ARG A 225 -4.01 12.03 21.52
N GLU A 226 -2.94 11.25 21.47
CA GLU A 226 -2.45 10.51 22.62
C GLU A 226 -1.71 11.42 23.59
N ASN A 227 -1.80 11.11 24.89
CA ASN A 227 -0.97 11.75 25.90
C ASN A 227 0.47 11.23 25.75
N GLN A 228 1.46 12.11 25.79
CA GLN A 228 2.88 11.74 25.63
C GLN A 228 3.58 11.39 26.95
N ASP A 229 2.86 10.81 27.91
CA ASP A 229 3.40 10.47 29.23
C ASP A 229 3.76 8.97 29.32
N GLY A 230 4.82 8.63 30.06
CA GLY A 230 5.19 7.24 30.35
C GLY A 230 5.59 6.45 29.10
N SER A 231 5.01 5.25 28.91
CA SER A 231 5.29 4.36 27.76
C SER A 231 5.05 5.01 26.40
N ASN A 232 4.17 6.01 26.33
CA ASN A 232 3.87 6.71 25.09
C ASN A 232 5.02 7.62 24.64
N GLN A 233 5.89 8.04 25.56
CA GLN A 233 7.08 8.82 25.24
C GLN A 233 8.16 7.96 24.55
N GLU A 234 8.32 6.71 24.99
CA GLU A 234 9.24 5.75 24.35
C GLU A 234 8.79 5.43 22.94
N HIS A 235 7.50 5.12 22.76
CA HIS A 235 6.93 4.86 21.43
C HIS A 235 7.06 6.07 20.49
N TRP A 236 6.86 7.28 20.99
CA TRP A 236 7.09 8.50 20.19
C TRP A 236 8.57 8.63 19.75
N HIS A 237 9.52 8.21 20.59
CA HIS A 237 10.95 8.21 20.22
C HIS A 237 11.27 7.20 19.12
N GLU A 238 10.63 6.03 19.14
CA GLU A 238 10.73 5.03 18.06
C GLU A 238 10.20 5.61 16.74
N ILE A 239 9.02 6.25 16.76
CA ILE A 239 8.43 6.92 15.59
C ILE A 239 9.37 8.00 15.03
N LEU A 240 9.98 8.80 15.89
CA LEU A 240 10.96 9.82 15.47
C LEU A 240 12.22 9.19 14.86
N THR A 241 12.62 8.01 15.32
CA THR A 241 13.74 7.25 14.76
C THR A 241 13.36 6.71 13.38
N MET A 242 12.18 6.09 13.24
CA MET A 242 11.64 5.65 11.96
C MET A 242 11.58 6.78 10.94
N LYS A 243 11.16 7.99 11.34
CA LYS A 243 11.16 9.17 10.47
C LYS A 243 12.57 9.54 10.02
N LYS A 244 13.54 9.57 10.93
CA LYS A 244 14.95 9.89 10.59
C LYS A 244 15.54 8.87 9.64
N ASP A 245 15.22 7.60 9.82
CA ASP A 245 15.65 6.55 8.90
C ASP A 245 15.02 6.79 7.53
N TYR A 246 13.69 7.00 7.51
CA TYR A 246 12.93 7.29 6.30
C TYR A 246 13.53 8.45 5.48
N ASP A 247 13.83 9.57 6.15
CA ASP A 247 14.37 10.77 5.51
C ASP A 247 15.80 10.55 4.96
N ARG A 248 16.56 9.59 5.50
CA ARG A 248 17.95 9.32 5.07
C ARG A 248 18.06 8.39 3.88
N ALA A 249 17.17 7.40 3.73
CA ALA A 249 17.44 6.28 2.83
C ALA A 249 16.85 6.39 1.41
N ASN A 250 16.24 7.52 1.03
CA ASN A 250 15.50 7.66 -0.23
C ASN A 250 14.59 6.43 -0.50
N TYR A 251 13.83 6.01 0.53
CA TYR A 251 13.15 4.72 0.59
C TYR A 251 12.17 4.43 -0.56
N ILE A 252 11.66 5.47 -1.21
CA ILE A 252 10.60 5.33 -2.21
C ILE A 252 11.13 5.02 -3.60
N ASP A 253 12.22 5.66 -4.00
CA ASP A 253 12.82 5.48 -5.33
C ASP A 253 14.35 5.45 -5.23
N PRO A 254 14.92 4.42 -4.59
CA PRO A 254 16.35 4.33 -4.40
C PRO A 254 17.06 4.20 -5.75
N LEU A 255 18.24 4.81 -5.88
CA LEU A 255 19.05 4.71 -7.10
C LEU A 255 19.69 3.33 -7.28
N ALA A 256 19.76 2.55 -6.20
CA ALA A 256 20.25 1.18 -6.23
C ALA A 256 19.58 0.36 -5.12
N ILE A 257 19.40 -0.93 -5.38
CA ILE A 257 18.92 -1.91 -4.41
C ILE A 257 19.89 -3.09 -4.34
N PHE A 258 19.87 -3.81 -3.22
CA PHE A 258 20.71 -4.96 -2.98
C PHE A 258 19.83 -6.17 -2.73
N SER A 259 20.12 -7.27 -3.41
CA SER A 259 19.40 -8.53 -3.20
C SER A 259 20.34 -9.71 -3.12
N ASN A 260 19.96 -10.77 -2.43
CA ASN A 260 20.66 -12.04 -2.56
C ASN A 260 20.29 -12.77 -3.88
N ALA A 261 20.74 -14.01 -4.02
CA ALA A 261 20.45 -14.85 -5.20
C ALA A 261 18.97 -15.25 -5.33
N TYR A 262 18.18 -15.12 -4.26
CA TYR A 262 16.74 -15.41 -4.20
C TYR A 262 15.89 -14.16 -4.38
N TYR A 263 16.50 -13.03 -4.79
CA TYR A 263 15.85 -11.73 -4.95
C TYR A 263 15.23 -11.15 -3.67
N THR A 264 15.58 -11.65 -2.48
CA THR A 264 15.27 -10.98 -1.22
C THR A 264 16.04 -9.68 -1.13
N LEU A 265 15.35 -8.57 -0.84
CA LEU A 265 15.96 -7.25 -0.74
C LEU A 265 16.56 -7.00 0.64
N PHE A 266 17.73 -6.38 0.66
CA PHE A 266 18.45 -5.98 1.87
C PHE A 266 18.87 -4.51 1.79
N TYR A 267 19.06 -3.89 2.96
CA TYR A 267 19.56 -2.52 3.10
C TYR A 267 20.90 -2.55 3.85
N PRO A 268 21.98 -3.03 3.20
CA PRO A 268 23.25 -3.29 3.89
C PRO A 268 23.98 -2.01 4.24
N ASP A 269 24.71 -2.05 5.36
CA ASP A 269 25.84 -1.16 5.59
C ASP A 269 27.02 -1.63 4.73
N LEU A 270 27.26 -0.95 3.60
CA LEU A 270 28.30 -1.34 2.64
C LEU A 270 29.72 -1.30 3.21
N GLU A 271 29.95 -0.64 4.36
CA GLU A 271 31.25 -0.69 5.04
C GLU A 271 31.58 -2.12 5.53
N GLN A 272 30.57 -2.97 5.71
CA GLN A 272 30.72 -4.36 6.15
C GLN A 272 30.96 -5.34 4.99
N TYR A 273 31.01 -4.85 3.75
CA TYR A 273 31.13 -5.66 2.55
C TYR A 273 32.38 -5.34 1.75
N VAL A 274 32.83 -6.30 0.95
CA VAL A 274 33.89 -6.16 -0.04
C VAL A 274 33.31 -6.51 -1.41
N LEU A 275 33.58 -5.66 -2.42
CA LEU A 275 33.14 -5.92 -3.79
C LEU A 275 34.00 -7.02 -4.43
N ASP A 276 33.40 -8.16 -4.73
CA ASP A 276 33.93 -9.14 -5.66
C ASP A 276 33.65 -8.67 -7.09
N THR A 277 34.70 -8.13 -7.72
CA THR A 277 34.65 -7.57 -9.08
C THR A 277 34.50 -8.63 -10.16
N VAL A 278 34.89 -9.89 -9.90
CA VAL A 278 34.80 -10.99 -10.87
C VAL A 278 33.34 -11.39 -11.05
N ASN A 279 32.61 -11.52 -9.93
CA ASN A 279 31.21 -11.90 -9.95
C ASN A 279 30.23 -10.72 -9.90
N ASN A 280 30.75 -9.49 -9.80
CA ASN A 280 29.96 -8.27 -9.62
C ASN A 280 28.94 -8.41 -8.47
N ARG A 281 29.45 -8.78 -7.29
CA ARG A 281 28.65 -8.97 -6.07
C ARG A 281 29.41 -8.45 -4.84
N TYR A 282 28.67 -7.99 -3.84
CA TYR A 282 29.19 -7.64 -2.53
C TYR A 282 29.22 -8.88 -1.64
N VAL A 283 30.35 -9.11 -0.99
CA VAL A 283 30.56 -10.24 -0.07
C VAL A 283 30.79 -9.68 1.33
N SER A 284 30.03 -10.14 2.31
CA SER A 284 30.19 -9.74 3.70
C SER A 284 31.58 -10.09 4.20
N LYS A 285 32.19 -9.20 4.99
CA LYS A 285 33.46 -9.48 5.70
C LYS A 285 33.35 -10.65 6.68
N PHE A 286 32.13 -11.03 7.03
CA PHE A 286 31.77 -12.14 7.92
C PHE A 286 31.11 -13.30 7.17
N ALA A 287 31.35 -13.45 5.86
CA ALA A 287 30.67 -14.45 5.04
C ALA A 287 30.91 -15.91 5.48
N SER A 288 31.95 -16.19 6.27
CA SER A 288 32.21 -17.50 6.87
C SER A 288 31.27 -17.85 8.03
N ASP A 289 30.59 -16.86 8.59
CA ASP A 289 29.85 -17.00 9.83
C ASP A 289 28.44 -17.54 9.56
N ASN A 290 27.87 -18.24 10.55
CA ASN A 290 26.48 -18.71 10.55
C ASN A 290 26.06 -19.58 9.35
N GLU A 291 26.98 -20.34 8.74
CA GLU A 291 26.70 -21.19 7.57
C GLU A 291 25.49 -22.12 7.76
N ALA A 292 25.37 -22.76 8.93
CA ALA A 292 24.25 -23.66 9.22
C ALA A 292 22.88 -22.95 9.25
N TYR A 293 22.84 -21.68 9.67
CA TYR A 293 21.62 -20.88 9.66
C TYR A 293 21.18 -20.58 8.23
N PHE A 294 22.10 -20.09 7.40
CA PHE A 294 21.81 -19.69 6.03
C PHE A 294 21.57 -20.87 5.09
N ALA A 295 22.18 -22.03 5.35
CA ALA A 295 21.83 -23.26 4.64
C ALA A 295 20.36 -23.68 4.87
N GLY A 296 19.79 -23.36 6.04
CA GLY A 296 18.38 -23.60 6.36
C GLY A 296 17.44 -22.46 5.96
N ASN A 297 17.95 -21.25 5.74
CA ASN A 297 17.18 -20.04 5.43
C ASN A 297 17.85 -19.25 4.29
N PRO A 298 17.99 -19.84 3.10
CA PRO A 298 18.79 -19.27 2.01
C PRO A 298 18.23 -17.92 1.51
N GLU A 299 16.93 -17.69 1.64
CA GLU A 299 16.28 -16.41 1.33
C GLU A 299 16.69 -15.29 2.28
N GLN A 300 17.19 -15.62 3.49
CA GLN A 300 17.68 -14.65 4.47
C GLN A 300 19.19 -14.44 4.39
N ASP A 301 19.90 -15.16 3.50
CA ASP A 301 21.35 -15.04 3.35
C ASP A 301 21.71 -13.69 2.75
N ASP A 302 22.16 -12.77 3.61
CA ASP A 302 22.61 -11.43 3.25
C ASP A 302 24.12 -11.37 3.01
N ARG A 303 24.85 -12.47 3.19
CA ARG A 303 26.32 -12.47 3.08
C ARG A 303 26.80 -12.24 1.65
N TYR A 304 25.94 -12.47 0.65
CA TYR A 304 26.23 -12.31 -0.76
C TYR A 304 25.14 -11.48 -1.45
N LEU A 305 25.46 -10.22 -1.76
CA LEU A 305 24.51 -9.25 -2.28
C LEU A 305 24.85 -8.81 -3.70
N ASN A 306 23.85 -8.84 -4.55
CA ASN A 306 23.85 -8.34 -5.91
C ASN A 306 23.32 -6.90 -5.89
N LYS A 307 24.09 -5.96 -6.45
CA LYS A 307 23.65 -4.57 -6.61
C LYS A 307 22.92 -4.43 -7.94
N TYR A 308 21.70 -3.90 -7.90
CA TYR A 308 20.94 -3.50 -9.09
C TYR A 308 20.82 -1.98 -9.12
N ILE A 309 20.97 -1.40 -10.31
CA ILE A 309 20.94 0.05 -10.53
C ILE A 309 19.59 0.44 -11.12
N ARG A 310 19.00 1.53 -10.61
CA ARG A 310 17.73 2.07 -11.09
C ARG A 310 17.80 2.47 -12.56
N GLN A 311 16.84 2.00 -13.35
CA GLN A 311 16.71 2.24 -14.79
C GLN A 311 15.55 3.19 -15.12
N ASN A 312 15.74 4.13 -16.01
CA ASN A 312 14.67 5.07 -16.36
C ASN A 312 13.59 4.40 -17.21
N LEU A 313 12.32 4.59 -16.82
CA LEU A 313 11.14 4.17 -17.60
C LEU A 313 10.49 5.38 -18.24
N LEU A 314 10.20 5.29 -19.54
CA LEU A 314 9.50 6.33 -20.29
C LEU A 314 8.00 6.01 -20.32
N LEU A 315 7.16 6.92 -19.81
CA LEU A 315 5.71 6.84 -19.99
C LEU A 315 5.33 7.27 -21.41
N LEU A 316 4.69 6.36 -22.16
CA LEU A 316 4.22 6.59 -23.52
C LEU A 316 2.77 7.08 -23.48
N LYS A 317 2.59 8.40 -23.32
CA LYS A 317 1.28 9.03 -23.09
C LYS A 317 0.26 8.81 -24.21
N ASP A 318 0.72 8.69 -25.44
CA ASP A 318 -0.13 8.56 -26.63
C ASP A 318 -0.29 7.11 -27.10
N GLU A 319 0.38 6.14 -26.46
CA GLU A 319 0.27 4.74 -26.85
C GLU A 319 -1.06 4.15 -26.37
N GLN A 320 -1.94 3.83 -27.32
CA GLN A 320 -3.16 3.08 -27.04
C GLN A 320 -2.84 1.58 -27.07
N PHE A 321 -2.92 0.94 -25.91
CA PHE A 321 -2.77 -0.51 -25.81
C PHE A 321 -4.02 -1.20 -26.38
N ASP A 322 -3.82 -2.14 -27.31
CA ASP A 322 -4.88 -2.95 -27.90
C ASP A 322 -4.92 -4.33 -27.22
N PRO A 323 -5.93 -4.60 -26.35
CA PRO A 323 -6.02 -5.86 -25.63
C PRO A 323 -6.19 -7.09 -26.52
N SER A 324 -6.58 -6.91 -27.79
CA SER A 324 -6.68 -8.03 -28.74
C SER A 324 -5.32 -8.63 -29.12
N LYS A 325 -4.23 -7.90 -28.87
CA LYS A 325 -2.84 -8.35 -29.11
C LYS A 325 -2.22 -9.10 -27.93
N LEU A 326 -3.01 -9.33 -26.87
CA LEU A 326 -2.56 -10.10 -25.72
C LEU A 326 -2.31 -11.55 -26.10
N SER A 327 -1.21 -12.10 -25.58
CA SER A 327 -0.99 -13.53 -25.55
C SER A 327 -2.15 -14.22 -24.81
N ILE A 328 -2.50 -15.41 -25.28
CA ILE A 328 -3.49 -16.27 -24.63
C ILE A 328 -2.97 -16.84 -23.29
N THR A 329 -1.66 -16.81 -23.06
CA THR A 329 -1.01 -17.30 -21.84
C THR A 329 -0.45 -16.15 -20.99
N SER A 330 -0.58 -16.29 -19.67
CA SER A 330 0.17 -15.46 -18.71
C SER A 330 1.59 -16.00 -18.50
N LEU A 331 2.50 -15.16 -18.01
CA LEU A 331 3.86 -15.58 -17.64
C LEU A 331 3.83 -16.57 -16.48
N PHE A 332 3.04 -16.26 -15.45
CA PHE A 332 2.78 -17.16 -14.33
C PHE A 332 1.33 -17.62 -14.39
N PHE A 333 1.13 -18.93 -14.34
CA PHE A 333 -0.19 -19.56 -14.37
C PHE A 333 -0.37 -20.52 -13.19
N SER A 334 -1.43 -20.32 -12.40
CA SER A 334 -1.83 -21.22 -11.32
C SER A 334 -3.35 -21.22 -11.18
N ARG A 335 -3.91 -22.39 -10.88
CA ARG A 335 -5.28 -22.61 -10.43
C ARG A 335 -5.20 -23.49 -9.20
N CYS A 336 -5.64 -23.01 -8.04
CA CYS A 336 -5.81 -23.92 -6.92
C CYS A 336 -6.97 -24.86 -7.28
N GLU A 337 -6.72 -26.17 -7.36
CA GLU A 337 -7.80 -27.13 -7.17
C GLU A 337 -8.25 -26.96 -5.72
N GLU A 338 -9.50 -26.58 -5.49
CA GLU A 338 -10.10 -26.78 -4.17
C GLU A 338 -9.97 -28.28 -3.91
N SER A 339 -9.22 -28.66 -2.88
CA SER A 339 -9.18 -30.04 -2.43
C SER A 339 -10.62 -30.53 -2.32
N GLU A 340 -11.01 -31.47 -3.18
CA GLU A 340 -12.27 -32.17 -3.08
C GLU A 340 -12.38 -32.64 -1.62
N LYS A 341 -13.32 -32.05 -0.87
CA LYS A 341 -13.76 -32.68 0.36
C LYS A 341 -14.16 -34.09 -0.04
N PRO A 342 -13.71 -35.14 0.67
CA PRO A 342 -14.17 -36.48 0.36
C PRO A 342 -15.69 -36.45 0.48
N ASP A 343 -16.37 -36.74 -0.63
CA ASP A 343 -17.80 -37.01 -0.63
C ASP A 343 -18.00 -38.13 0.38
N HIS A 344 -18.61 -37.78 1.52
CA HIS A 344 -19.25 -38.79 2.34
C HIS A 344 -20.40 -39.32 1.47
N ASP A 345 -20.17 -40.48 0.87
CA ASP A 345 -21.20 -41.37 0.35
C ASP A 345 -22.16 -41.74 1.49
N GLU A 346 -23.09 -40.84 1.82
CA GLU A 346 -24.37 -41.23 2.39
C GLU A 346 -25.34 -41.47 1.24
N ASN A 347 -25.30 -42.68 0.69
CA ASN A 347 -26.52 -43.36 0.30
C ASN A 347 -26.30 -44.86 0.11
N GLY A 348 -26.96 -45.65 0.97
CA GLY A 348 -27.02 -47.08 0.77
C GLY A 348 -27.73 -47.84 1.88
N SER A 349 -29.02 -47.58 2.10
CA SER A 349 -30.00 -48.67 2.25
C SER A 349 -31.41 -48.14 2.51
N GLN A 350 -32.28 -48.21 1.50
CA GLN A 350 -33.56 -48.91 1.65
C GLN A 350 -34.14 -49.30 0.28
N GLN A 351 -34.33 -50.62 0.16
CA GLN A 351 -35.04 -51.42 -0.86
C GLN A 351 -34.32 -51.74 -2.17
#